data_AF-A0AAV7X2S0-F1
#
_entry.id   AF-A0AAV7X2S0-F1
#
_cell.length_a   1.000
_cell.length_b   1.000
_cell.length_c   1.000
_cell.angle_alpha   90.00
_cell.angle_beta   90.00
_cell.angle_gamma   90.00
#
_symmetry.space_group_name_H-M   'P 1'
#
loop_
_entity.id
_entity.type
_entity.pdbx_description
1 polymer ?
#
loop_
_entity_poly.entity_id
_entity_poly.type
_entity_poly.pdbx_seq_one_letter_code
_entity_poly.pdbx_strand_id
1 'polypeptide(L)'
;MAERNYLSNPNNSFFSVEDDDVDDDTFLRNSRQAQKLKEIEDRALRSAQQSVSILRETEEIGVKTAEELLIQREKLERTERQLDDINSTLRYSQKHINGIKSVFGSLKNYFSGRNDPKQGQTDPSSSGGRSNDSAPGGSGYSMSTNQKLTEALESKPESFGTHPGLRIRGLSDEDEAPSNMRSPTSPTNPLQSRFNQVNEILDQNIDEVGSSLSRLKGLALGLGEEIESQNDLIGRIHDKTDRADLNIQRQNREMNRILKK
;
A
#
# COMPACT_ATOMS: atom_id res chain seq x y z
N MET A 1 14.14 41.30 101.46
CA MET A 1 14.27 40.04 100.70
C MET A 1 12.86 39.61 100.33
N ALA A 2 12.51 39.69 99.05
CA ALA A 2 11.22 39.24 98.53
C ALA A 2 11.48 38.55 97.20
N GLU A 3 11.47 37.21 97.24
CA GLU A 3 11.54 36.32 96.09
C GLU A 3 10.27 36.50 95.25
N ARG A 4 10.41 36.72 93.95
CA ARG A 4 9.30 36.61 92.99
C ARG A 4 9.55 35.41 92.10
N ASN A 5 8.72 34.39 92.31
CA ASN A 5 8.58 33.21 91.46
C ASN A 5 8.22 33.64 90.03
N TYR A 6 9.05 33.23 89.06
CA TYR A 6 8.66 33.23 87.65
C TYR A 6 7.96 31.91 87.34
N LEU A 7 6.64 31.96 87.17
CA LEU A 7 5.85 30.85 86.63
C LEU A 7 6.25 30.63 85.17
N SER A 8 6.66 29.40 84.86
CA SER A 8 6.76 28.89 83.48
C SER A 8 5.35 28.82 82.88
N ASN A 9 5.12 29.54 81.79
CA ASN A 9 3.90 29.46 81.00
C ASN A 9 4.19 28.60 79.74
N PRO A 10 3.55 27.45 79.53
CA PRO A 10 3.87 26.54 78.44
C PRO A 10 3.22 26.91 77.09
N ASN A 11 2.74 28.15 76.91
CA ASN A 11 1.93 28.56 75.75
C ASN A 11 2.57 29.64 74.86
N ASN A 12 3.89 29.73 74.81
CA ASN A 12 4.58 30.52 73.77
C ASN A 12 5.03 29.61 72.61
N SER A 13 4.08 29.22 71.75
CA SER A 13 4.35 28.64 70.42
C SER A 13 4.75 29.73 69.42
N PHE A 14 5.72 30.59 69.77
CA PHE A 14 6.22 31.68 68.94
C PHE A 14 7.66 31.44 68.43
N PHE A 15 8.28 30.32 68.82
CA PHE A 15 9.56 29.85 68.28
C PHE A 15 9.45 28.41 67.77
N SER A 16 8.44 28.15 66.94
CA SER A 16 8.54 27.09 65.94
C SER A 16 9.06 27.75 64.67
N VAL A 17 10.38 27.95 64.64
CA VAL A 17 11.08 27.98 63.36
C VAL A 17 11.00 26.54 62.86
N GLU A 18 9.90 26.23 62.16
CA GLU A 18 9.91 25.16 61.17
C GLU A 18 10.84 25.69 60.07
N ASP A 19 12.14 25.48 60.27
CA ASP A 19 13.09 25.47 59.16
C ASP A 19 12.57 24.35 58.24
N ASP A 20 11.87 24.77 57.17
CA ASP A 20 11.57 23.96 55.99
C ASP A 20 12.90 23.64 55.29
N ASP A 21 13.78 22.90 55.97
CA ASP A 21 14.89 22.20 55.36
C ASP A 21 14.27 21.16 54.44
N VAL A 22 14.16 21.51 53.16
CA VAL A 22 13.82 20.55 52.11
C VAL A 22 14.83 19.43 52.21
N ASP A 23 14.41 18.30 52.79
CA ASP A 23 15.24 17.11 53.06
C ASP A 23 16.18 16.85 51.87
N ASP A 24 17.50 16.85 52.11
CA ASP A 24 18.52 16.68 51.05
C ASP A 24 18.25 15.43 50.19
N ASP A 25 17.68 14.39 50.79
CA ASP A 25 17.23 13.17 50.13
C ASP A 25 16.10 13.40 49.11
N THR A 26 15.18 14.32 49.40
CA THR A 26 14.09 14.71 48.48
C THR A 26 14.65 15.47 47.28
N PHE A 27 15.62 16.36 47.51
CA PHE A 27 16.31 17.08 46.46
C PHE A 27 17.14 16.15 45.54
N LEU A 28 17.88 15.21 46.13
CA LEU A 28 18.63 14.18 45.39
C LEU A 28 17.71 13.23 44.60
N ARG A 29 16.53 12.91 45.13
CA ARG A 29 15.54 12.10 44.42
C ARG A 29 14.93 12.84 43.24
N ASN A 30 14.55 14.11 43.42
CA ASN A 30 14.02 14.95 42.34
C ASN A 30 15.05 15.18 41.22
N SER A 31 16.32 15.43 41.56
CA SER A 31 17.37 15.60 40.54
C SER A 31 17.62 14.32 39.73
N ARG A 32 17.62 13.14 40.37
CA ARG A 32 17.70 11.84 39.68
C ARG A 32 16.49 11.58 38.80
N GLN A 33 15.29 11.95 39.23
CA GLN A 33 14.07 11.83 38.41
C GLN A 33 14.12 12.76 37.19
N ALA A 34 14.55 14.01 37.36
CA ALA A 34 14.71 14.96 36.27
C ALA A 34 15.73 14.48 35.23
N GLN A 35 16.84 13.86 35.68
CA GLN A 35 17.83 13.26 34.78
C GLN A 35 17.26 12.08 33.99
N LYS A 36 16.52 11.19 34.64
CA LYS A 36 15.86 10.04 33.98
C LYS A 36 14.82 10.49 32.95
N LEU A 37 14.01 11.49 33.28
CA LEU A 37 13.02 12.05 32.37
C LEU A 37 13.70 12.64 31.13
N LYS A 38 14.75 13.44 31.33
CA LYS A 38 15.56 13.99 30.24
C LYS A 38 16.16 12.91 29.34
N GLU A 39 16.68 11.83 29.91
CA GLU A 39 17.25 10.72 29.14
C GLU A 39 16.18 10.01 28.29
N ILE A 40 15.00 9.77 28.86
CA ILE A 40 13.87 9.15 28.16
C ILE A 40 13.38 10.05 27.02
N GLU A 41 13.23 11.35 27.29
CA GLU A 41 12.88 12.37 26.31
C GLU A 41 13.87 12.41 25.14
N ASP A 42 15.17 12.52 25.44
CA ASP A 42 16.21 12.61 24.42
C ASP A 42 16.26 11.32 23.58
N ARG A 43 16.01 10.15 24.19
CA ARG A 43 15.91 8.87 23.49
C ARG A 43 14.67 8.80 22.58
N ALA A 44 13.51 9.22 23.08
CA ALA A 44 12.27 9.23 22.32
C ALA A 44 12.37 10.18 21.11
N LEU A 45 12.92 11.37 21.32
CA LEU A 45 13.16 12.35 20.28
C LEU A 45 14.08 11.80 19.18
N ARG A 46 15.24 11.23 19.56
CA ARG A 46 16.17 10.63 18.59
C ARG A 46 15.53 9.48 17.82
N SER A 47 14.75 8.64 18.49
CA SER A 47 14.04 7.53 17.85
C SER A 47 13.01 8.03 16.83
N ALA A 48 12.26 9.09 17.17
CA ALA A 48 11.28 9.68 16.27
C ALA A 48 11.95 10.32 15.04
N GLN A 49 13.01 11.11 15.26
CA GLN A 49 13.80 11.71 14.18
C GLN A 49 14.41 10.67 13.23
N GLN A 50 14.96 9.59 13.80
CA GLN A 50 15.49 8.48 13.00
C GLN A 50 14.38 7.81 12.19
N SER A 51 13.20 7.60 12.78
CA SER A 51 12.05 6.99 12.09
C SER A 51 11.59 7.85 10.92
N VAL A 52 11.46 9.18 11.11
CA VAL A 52 11.14 10.13 10.03
C VAL A 52 12.17 10.02 8.89
N SER A 53 13.46 10.01 9.21
CA SER A 53 14.53 9.91 8.21
C SER A 53 14.42 8.61 7.40
N ILE A 54 14.24 7.47 8.07
CA ILE A 54 14.11 6.16 7.42
C ILE A 54 12.87 6.13 6.53
N LEU A 55 11.74 6.69 6.98
CA LEU A 55 10.50 6.69 6.20
C LEU A 55 10.63 7.56 4.94
N ARG A 56 11.30 8.71 5.02
CA ARG A 56 11.58 9.55 3.84
C ARG A 56 12.46 8.81 2.83
N GLU A 57 13.52 8.14 3.30
CA GLU A 57 14.38 7.32 2.45
C GLU A 57 13.60 6.15 1.82
N THR A 58 12.75 5.50 2.60
CA THR A 58 11.89 4.40 2.12
C THR A 58 10.88 4.90 1.07
N GLU A 59 10.33 6.10 1.25
CA GLU A 59 9.42 6.73 0.30
C GLU A 59 10.14 7.01 -1.03
N GLU A 60 11.34 7.58 -0.99
CA GLU A 60 12.15 7.82 -2.19
C GLU A 60 12.46 6.53 -2.94
N ILE A 61 12.86 5.47 -2.23
CA ILE A 61 13.11 4.15 -2.82
C ILE A 61 11.82 3.58 -3.41
N GLY A 62 10.69 3.72 -2.71
CA GLY A 62 9.38 3.28 -3.17
C GLY A 62 8.94 3.97 -4.46
N VAL A 63 9.16 5.29 -4.58
CA VAL A 63 8.86 6.05 -5.80
C VAL A 63 9.73 5.58 -6.96
N LYS A 64 11.06 5.44 -6.77
CA LYS A 64 11.95 4.90 -7.82
C LYS A 64 11.55 3.49 -8.25
N THR A 65 11.10 2.68 -7.31
CA THR A 65 10.61 1.32 -7.59
C THR A 65 9.33 1.38 -8.44
N ALA A 66 8.41 2.30 -8.14
CA ALA A 66 7.20 2.50 -8.93
C ALA A 66 7.52 2.94 -10.37
N GLU A 67 8.47 3.87 -10.53
CA GLU A 67 8.94 4.31 -11.85
C GLU A 67 9.53 3.14 -12.66
N GLU A 68 10.37 2.31 -12.04
CA GLU A 68 10.95 1.16 -12.72
C GLU A 68 9.89 0.11 -13.08
N LEU A 69 8.88 -0.12 -12.24
CA LEU A 69 7.76 -1.00 -12.59
C LEU A 69 7.00 -0.49 -13.82
N LEU A 70 6.77 0.82 -13.94
CA LEU A 70 6.12 1.39 -15.13
C LEU A 70 6.96 1.16 -16.40
N ILE A 71 8.27 1.34 -16.31
CA ILE A 71 9.19 1.07 -17.42
C ILE A 71 9.17 -0.43 -17.80
N GLN A 72 9.15 -1.31 -16.80
CA GLN A 72 9.05 -2.75 -17.03
C GLN A 72 7.72 -3.14 -17.70
N ARG A 73 6.61 -2.54 -17.29
CA ARG A 73 5.31 -2.73 -17.93
C ARG A 73 5.36 -2.40 -19.42
N GLU A 74 5.93 -1.25 -19.78
CA GLU A 74 6.04 -0.84 -21.20
C GLU A 74 6.84 -1.87 -22.01
N LYS A 75 7.95 -2.37 -21.45
CA LYS A 75 8.75 -3.43 -22.08
C LYS A 75 7.91 -4.69 -22.30
N LEU A 76 7.17 -5.14 -21.29
CA LEU A 76 6.29 -6.31 -21.40
C LEU A 76 5.20 -6.10 -22.45
N GLU A 77 4.54 -4.94 -22.49
CA GLU A 77 3.54 -4.64 -23.52
C GLU A 77 4.12 -4.64 -24.93
N ARG A 78 5.35 -4.12 -25.09
CA ARG A 78 6.06 -4.17 -26.37
C ARG A 78 6.34 -5.62 -26.78
N THR A 79 6.77 -6.46 -25.84
CA THR A 79 6.96 -7.90 -26.07
C THR A 79 5.65 -8.59 -26.45
N GLU A 80 4.54 -8.27 -25.78
CA GLU A 80 3.22 -8.81 -26.12
C GLU A 80 2.82 -8.48 -27.56
N ARG A 81 2.98 -7.21 -27.98
CA ARG A 81 2.68 -6.76 -29.36
C ARG A 81 3.57 -7.48 -30.38
N GLN A 82 4.87 -7.61 -30.10
CA GLN A 82 5.79 -8.35 -30.98
C GLN A 82 5.40 -9.82 -31.13
N LEU A 83 4.94 -10.46 -30.06
CA LEU A 83 4.46 -11.84 -30.12
C LEU A 83 3.17 -11.97 -30.94
N ASP A 84 2.27 -10.99 -30.88
CA ASP A 84 1.09 -10.95 -31.74
C ASP A 84 1.48 -10.82 -33.22
N ASP A 85 2.45 -9.95 -33.53
CA ASP A 85 2.99 -9.78 -34.89
C ASP A 85 3.64 -11.08 -35.39
N ILE A 86 4.43 -11.75 -34.54
CA ILE A 86 5.03 -13.05 -34.86
C ILE A 86 3.94 -14.07 -35.15
N ASN A 87 2.94 -14.19 -34.29
CA ASN A 87 1.87 -15.18 -34.47
C ASN A 87 1.04 -14.91 -35.75
N SER A 88 0.76 -13.65 -36.04
CA SER A 88 0.12 -13.22 -37.30
C SER A 88 0.99 -13.56 -38.52
N THR A 89 2.28 -13.23 -38.46
CA THR A 89 3.26 -13.53 -39.51
C THR A 89 3.38 -15.02 -39.74
N LEU A 90 3.36 -15.84 -38.69
CA LEU A 90 3.37 -17.29 -38.80
C LEU A 90 2.11 -17.81 -39.49
N ARG A 91 0.93 -17.25 -39.22
CA ARG A 91 -0.30 -17.64 -39.95
C ARG A 91 -0.20 -17.35 -41.44
N TYR A 92 0.37 -16.19 -41.80
CA TYR A 92 0.57 -15.80 -43.19
C TYR A 92 1.66 -16.67 -43.86
N SER A 93 2.78 -16.91 -43.16
CA SER A 93 3.84 -17.84 -43.57
C SER A 93 3.30 -19.23 -43.85
N GLN A 94 2.39 -19.76 -43.03
CA GLN A 94 1.77 -21.05 -43.28
C GLN A 94 0.97 -21.09 -44.59
N LYS A 95 0.24 -20.01 -44.93
CA LYS A 95 -0.46 -19.90 -46.21
C LYS A 95 0.51 -19.93 -47.38
N HIS A 96 1.66 -19.25 -47.26
CA HIS A 96 2.71 -19.31 -48.27
C HIS A 96 3.35 -20.69 -48.40
N ILE A 97 3.67 -21.35 -47.29
CA ILE A 97 4.19 -22.73 -47.29
C ILE A 97 3.21 -23.67 -47.99
N ASN A 98 1.91 -23.52 -47.75
CA ASN A 98 0.87 -24.30 -48.43
C ASN A 98 0.79 -23.97 -49.93
N GLY A 99 0.91 -22.70 -50.31
CA GLY A 99 1.00 -22.28 -51.72
C GLY A 99 2.22 -22.89 -52.43
N ILE A 100 3.37 -22.90 -51.76
CA ILE A 100 4.61 -23.50 -52.26
C ILE A 100 4.42 -25.01 -52.46
N LYS A 101 3.86 -25.72 -51.47
CA LYS A 101 3.51 -27.15 -51.62
C LYS A 101 2.61 -27.39 -52.82
N SER A 102 1.64 -26.51 -53.06
CA SER A 102 0.72 -26.62 -54.20
C SER A 102 1.41 -26.44 -55.54
N VAL A 103 2.31 -25.45 -55.70
CA VAL A 103 3.02 -25.23 -56.98
C VAL A 103 4.03 -26.34 -57.29
N PHE A 104 4.73 -26.88 -56.28
CA PHE A 104 5.58 -28.04 -56.47
C PHE A 104 4.77 -29.31 -56.78
N GLY A 105 3.60 -29.47 -56.17
CA GLY A 105 2.68 -30.57 -56.45
C GLY A 105 2.12 -30.52 -57.87
N SER A 106 1.68 -29.35 -58.32
CA SER A 106 1.19 -29.17 -59.69
C SER A 106 2.32 -29.36 -60.70
N LEU A 107 3.49 -28.74 -60.51
CA LEU A 107 4.67 -28.96 -61.37
C LEU A 107 5.06 -30.43 -61.45
N LYS A 108 5.03 -31.15 -60.32
CA LYS A 108 5.28 -32.59 -60.31
C LYS A 108 4.21 -33.36 -61.08
N ASN A 109 2.93 -33.03 -60.93
CA ASN A 109 1.83 -33.70 -61.65
C ASN A 109 1.81 -33.38 -63.16
N TYR A 110 2.24 -32.17 -63.55
CA TYR A 110 2.40 -31.76 -64.94
C TYR A 110 3.64 -32.38 -65.60
N PHE A 111 4.72 -32.57 -64.84
CA PHE A 111 5.95 -33.19 -65.33
C PHE A 111 5.91 -34.72 -65.27
N SER A 112 5.21 -35.30 -64.30
CA SER A 112 4.84 -36.72 -64.30
C SER A 112 3.61 -36.92 -65.19
N GLY A 113 3.78 -36.69 -66.49
CA GLY A 113 2.73 -36.84 -67.46
C GLY A 113 1.99 -38.17 -67.33
N ARG A 114 0.66 -38.06 -67.33
CA ARG A 114 -0.32 -39.04 -67.84
C ARG A 114 -0.33 -40.42 -67.18
N ASN A 115 -1.33 -40.64 -66.33
CA ASN A 115 -2.21 -41.80 -66.46
C ASN A 115 -3.64 -41.49 -65.96
N ASP A 116 -4.58 -41.67 -66.89
CA ASP A 116 -6.04 -41.85 -66.80
C ASP A 116 -6.98 -40.63 -66.56
N PRO A 117 -7.84 -40.29 -67.54
CA PRO A 117 -8.99 -39.42 -67.33
C PRO A 117 -10.23 -40.27 -67.00
N LYS A 118 -10.79 -40.12 -65.80
CA LYS A 118 -12.22 -40.41 -65.59
C LYS A 118 -12.95 -39.14 -65.16
N GLN A 119 -13.91 -38.79 -66.01
CA GLN A 119 -14.87 -37.70 -65.93
C GLN A 119 -15.85 -37.85 -64.75
N GLY A 120 -16.40 -36.70 -64.33
CA GLY A 120 -17.56 -36.54 -63.44
C GLY A 120 -17.35 -35.30 -62.56
N GLN A 121 -17.54 -34.07 -63.04
CA GLN A 121 -18.82 -33.36 -63.14
C GLN A 121 -19.77 -33.61 -61.95
N THR A 122 -19.86 -32.65 -61.03
CA THR A 122 -21.09 -31.92 -60.65
C THR A 122 -20.77 -30.86 -59.57
N ASP A 123 -21.06 -29.59 -59.88
CA ASP A 123 -21.47 -28.52 -58.95
C ASP A 123 -22.62 -27.77 -59.67
N PRO A 124 -23.50 -26.95 -59.05
CA PRO A 124 -23.71 -26.61 -57.64
C PRO A 124 -25.19 -26.73 -57.19
N SER A 125 -25.50 -26.58 -55.90
CA SER A 125 -26.88 -26.27 -55.46
C SER A 125 -26.90 -25.39 -54.22
N SER A 126 -27.45 -24.19 -54.42
CA SER A 126 -27.80 -23.19 -53.42
C SER A 126 -29.18 -23.45 -52.81
N SER A 127 -29.26 -23.55 -51.49
CA SER A 127 -30.39 -23.12 -50.64
C SER A 127 -29.86 -23.17 -49.20
N GLY A 128 -29.92 -22.14 -48.34
CA GLY A 128 -31.03 -21.24 -48.09
C GLY A 128 -31.78 -21.73 -46.85
N GLY A 129 -31.38 -21.30 -45.64
CA GLY A 129 -32.08 -21.61 -44.38
C GLY A 129 -31.12 -21.70 -43.18
N ARG A 130 -30.65 -20.58 -42.63
CA ARG A 130 -31.14 -19.90 -41.42
C ARG A 130 -30.85 -20.65 -40.09
N SER A 131 -29.99 -20.00 -39.32
CA SER A 131 -29.82 -20.05 -37.87
C SER A 131 -31.14 -19.83 -37.12
N ASN A 132 -31.30 -20.54 -36.00
CA ASN A 132 -31.71 -20.01 -34.69
C ASN A 132 -31.89 -21.21 -33.74
N ASP A 133 -30.91 -21.43 -32.86
CA ASP A 133 -31.22 -22.12 -31.60
C ASP A 133 -31.24 -21.04 -30.51
N SER A 134 -32.41 -20.95 -29.88
CA SER A 134 -32.79 -19.93 -28.95
C SER A 134 -32.54 -20.42 -27.53
N ALA A 135 -31.80 -19.62 -26.78
CA ALA A 135 -31.85 -19.64 -25.33
C ALA A 135 -33.29 -19.46 -24.83
N PRO A 136 -33.72 -20.17 -23.77
CA PRO A 136 -34.63 -19.63 -22.78
C PRO A 136 -33.80 -18.80 -21.78
N GLY A 137 -34.15 -17.57 -21.40
CA GLY A 137 -35.47 -16.97 -21.36
C GLY A 137 -35.92 -16.84 -19.91
N GLY A 138 -35.41 -15.79 -19.24
CA GLY A 138 -36.05 -15.12 -18.10
C GLY A 138 -36.05 -15.83 -16.75
N SER A 139 -36.26 -15.14 -15.63
CA SER A 139 -36.44 -13.72 -15.36
C SER A 139 -36.63 -13.60 -13.86
N GLY A 140 -36.18 -12.51 -13.25
CA GLY A 140 -36.89 -12.00 -12.09
C GLY A 140 -36.04 -11.55 -10.92
N TYR A 141 -35.97 -10.22 -10.79
CA TYR A 141 -36.08 -9.45 -9.56
C TYR A 141 -35.07 -9.76 -8.43
N SER A 142 -34.18 -8.81 -8.16
CA SER A 142 -34.27 -8.11 -6.86
C SER A 142 -33.48 -6.81 -6.88
N MET A 143 -34.18 -5.75 -6.51
CA MET A 143 -33.65 -4.47 -6.04
C MET A 143 -32.70 -4.65 -4.85
N SER A 144 -31.95 -3.57 -4.59
CA SER A 144 -31.37 -3.18 -3.29
C SER A 144 -29.97 -3.70 -2.97
N THR A 145 -28.96 -3.12 -3.62
CA THR A 145 -27.58 -3.11 -3.12
C THR A 145 -27.11 -1.73 -2.63
N ASN A 146 -27.99 -0.73 -2.61
CA ASN A 146 -27.70 0.59 -2.06
C ASN A 146 -27.97 0.73 -0.55
N GLN A 147 -28.37 -0.35 0.13
CA GLN A 147 -28.57 -0.31 1.60
C GLN A 147 -27.28 -0.53 2.40
N LYS A 148 -26.17 -0.96 1.77
CA LYS A 148 -24.88 -1.17 2.46
C LYS A 148 -23.92 0.02 2.41
N LEU A 149 -24.25 1.07 1.66
CA LEU A 149 -23.44 2.30 1.58
C LEU A 149 -24.00 3.44 2.43
N THR A 150 -25.28 3.38 2.82
CA THR A 150 -25.88 4.35 3.75
C THR A 150 -25.69 3.96 5.22
N GLU A 151 -25.57 2.67 5.54
CA GLU A 151 -25.36 2.19 6.92
C GLU A 151 -23.91 2.38 7.42
N ALA A 152 -22.95 2.56 6.50
CA ALA A 152 -21.56 2.91 6.82
C ALA A 152 -21.35 4.41 7.08
N LEU A 153 -22.36 5.25 6.83
CA LEU A 153 -22.33 6.70 7.02
C LEU A 153 -23.21 7.19 8.19
N GLU A 154 -23.94 6.30 8.86
CA GLU A 154 -24.90 6.65 9.93
C GLU A 154 -24.54 6.08 11.32
N SER A 155 -23.48 5.27 11.44
CA SER A 155 -22.91 4.95 12.76
C SER A 155 -22.00 6.08 13.24
N LYS A 156 -22.65 7.04 13.91
CA LYS A 156 -22.07 7.97 14.88
C LYS A 156 -20.87 7.33 15.61
N PRO A 157 -19.67 7.95 15.63
CA PRO A 157 -18.61 7.48 16.49
C PRO A 157 -19.10 7.67 17.93
N GLU A 158 -19.46 6.56 18.58
CA GLU A 158 -19.51 6.50 20.03
C GLU A 158 -18.18 7.06 20.53
N SER A 159 -18.32 8.14 21.29
CA SER A 159 -17.24 8.86 21.94
C SER A 159 -16.24 7.86 22.49
N PHE A 160 -15.04 7.79 21.89
CA PHE A 160 -13.93 7.08 22.49
C PHE A 160 -13.64 7.78 23.81
N GLY A 161 -14.20 7.21 24.87
CA GLY A 161 -13.97 7.64 26.24
C GLY A 161 -12.48 7.78 26.47
N THR A 162 -12.07 9.02 26.70
CA THR A 162 -10.91 9.44 27.48
C THR A 162 -9.72 8.48 27.40
N HIS A 163 -8.88 8.67 26.37
CA HIS A 163 -7.57 8.02 26.28
C HIS A 163 -6.81 8.20 27.62
N PRO A 164 -6.09 7.18 28.13
CA PRO A 164 -5.40 7.26 29.41
C PRO A 164 -4.40 8.43 29.51
N GLY A 165 -3.91 8.94 28.37
CA GLY A 165 -3.07 10.15 28.30
C GLY A 165 -3.78 11.45 28.71
N LEU A 166 -5.08 11.58 28.47
CA LEU A 166 -5.86 12.77 28.87
C LEU A 166 -6.13 12.82 30.38
N ARG A 167 -6.22 11.64 31.02
CA ARG A 167 -6.38 11.53 32.48
C ARG A 167 -5.11 11.96 33.22
N ILE A 168 -3.93 11.66 32.66
CA ILE A 168 -2.63 12.05 33.24
C ILE A 168 -2.41 13.57 33.13
N ARG A 169 -3.03 14.22 32.14
CA ARG A 169 -2.87 15.67 31.89
C ARG A 169 -3.89 16.55 32.61
N GLY A 170 -4.84 15.98 33.35
CA GLY A 170 -5.74 16.73 34.23
C GLY A 170 -6.70 17.69 33.52
N LEU A 171 -7.18 17.33 32.32
CA LEU A 171 -8.09 18.16 31.50
C LEU A 171 -9.51 17.55 31.37
N SER A 172 -9.96 16.78 32.36
CA SER A 172 -11.36 16.34 32.44
C SER A 172 -12.17 17.39 33.20
N ASP A 173 -12.80 18.30 32.46
CA ASP A 173 -13.76 19.29 32.97
C ASP A 173 -15.16 18.67 33.07
N GLU A 174 -15.52 18.08 34.22
CA GLU A 174 -16.92 17.84 34.61
C GLU A 174 -17.09 18.03 36.14
N ASP A 175 -17.60 19.22 36.50
CA ASP A 175 -18.43 19.65 37.66
C ASP A 175 -17.92 19.62 39.12
N GLU A 176 -17.60 20.80 39.69
CA GLU A 176 -18.47 21.52 40.67
C GLU A 176 -17.85 22.84 41.23
N ALA A 177 -18.61 23.92 41.04
CA ALA A 177 -18.68 25.24 41.71
C ALA A 177 -17.51 26.26 41.77
N PRO A 178 -17.84 27.59 41.76
CA PRO A 178 -16.91 28.68 41.44
C PRO A 178 -16.52 29.51 42.67
N SER A 179 -15.22 29.73 42.90
CA SER A 179 -14.68 30.94 43.56
C SER A 179 -13.18 30.84 43.82
N ASN A 180 -12.38 31.24 42.85
CA ASN A 180 -11.37 32.28 43.05
C ASN A 180 -10.57 32.46 41.76
N MET A 181 -10.74 33.63 41.14
CA MET A 181 -9.73 34.19 40.25
C MET A 181 -8.42 34.28 41.04
N ARG A 182 -7.53 33.32 40.81
CA ARG A 182 -6.11 33.47 41.11
C ARG A 182 -5.30 32.79 40.02
N SER A 183 -5.35 33.37 38.82
CA SER A 183 -4.16 33.38 37.97
C SER A 183 -3.28 34.54 38.43
N PRO A 184 -2.16 34.23 39.10
CA PRO A 184 -0.95 34.94 38.80
C PRO A 184 0.15 33.91 38.59
N THR A 185 0.60 33.80 37.34
CA THR A 185 2.00 33.53 36.99
C THR A 185 2.73 32.61 37.97
N SER A 186 2.47 31.30 37.89
CA SER A 186 3.49 30.37 38.38
C SER A 186 4.74 30.61 37.55
N PRO A 187 5.92 30.88 38.15
CA PRO A 187 7.15 30.88 37.38
C PRO A 187 7.24 29.49 36.78
N THR A 188 7.09 29.40 35.45
CA THR A 188 7.12 28.11 34.77
C THR A 188 8.39 27.41 35.19
N ASN A 189 8.27 26.30 35.91
CA ASN A 189 9.42 25.47 36.26
C ASN A 189 10.20 25.25 34.95
N PRO A 190 11.48 25.65 34.84
CA PRO A 190 12.22 25.57 33.58
C PRO A 190 12.27 24.13 33.01
N LEU A 191 12.12 23.13 33.87
CA LEU A 191 11.91 21.73 33.52
C LEU A 191 10.58 21.46 32.77
N GLN A 192 9.48 22.09 33.18
CA GLN A 192 8.17 21.93 32.54
C GLN A 192 8.15 22.55 31.15
N SER A 193 8.76 23.72 30.97
CA SER A 193 8.85 24.38 29.67
C SER A 193 9.65 23.55 28.67
N ARG A 194 10.77 22.96 29.11
CA ARG A 194 11.57 22.03 28.30
C ARG A 194 10.76 20.78 27.93
N PHE A 195 10.08 20.18 28.89
CA PHE A 195 9.23 19.00 28.66
C PHE A 195 8.14 19.29 27.62
N ASN A 196 7.46 20.43 27.73
CA ASN A 196 6.43 20.83 26.78
C ASN A 196 7.00 21.03 25.36
N GLN A 197 8.16 21.68 25.23
CA GLN A 197 8.82 21.86 23.95
C GLN A 197 9.25 20.53 23.30
N VAL A 198 9.82 19.61 24.09
CA VAL A 198 10.24 18.30 23.58
C VAL A 198 9.02 17.48 23.13
N ASN A 199 7.94 17.50 23.89
CA ASN A 199 6.70 16.83 23.50
C ASN A 199 6.11 17.41 22.22
N GLU A 200 6.11 18.74 22.06
CA GLU A 200 5.62 19.36 20.82
C GLU A 200 6.42 18.90 19.59
N ILE A 201 7.76 18.83 19.70
CA ILE A 201 8.61 18.32 18.62
C ILE A 201 8.37 16.81 18.39
N LEU A 202 8.16 16.05 19.46
CA LEU A 202 7.88 14.62 19.35
C LEU A 202 6.54 14.38 18.64
N ASP A 203 5.50 15.13 18.99
CA ASP A 203 4.18 15.07 18.36
C ASP A 203 4.27 15.42 16.87
N GLN A 204 5.00 16.50 16.52
CA GLN A 204 5.26 16.86 15.11
C GLN A 204 5.95 15.73 14.33
N ASN A 205 6.97 15.09 14.93
CA ASN A 205 7.65 13.95 14.29
C ASN A 205 6.72 12.74 14.16
N ILE A 206 5.86 12.47 15.14
CA ILE A 206 4.90 11.36 15.08
C ILE A 206 3.85 11.61 14.01
N ASP A 207 3.35 12.84 13.87
CA ASP A 207 2.43 13.22 12.80
C ASP A 207 3.09 13.06 11.43
N GLU A 208 4.35 13.45 11.30
CA GLU A 208 5.12 13.24 10.09
C GLU A 208 5.30 11.75 9.76
N VAL A 209 5.63 10.93 10.77
CA VAL A 209 5.68 9.46 10.64
C VAL A 209 4.34 8.92 10.15
N GLY A 210 3.23 9.36 10.74
CA GLY A 210 1.88 8.95 10.35
C GLY A 210 1.56 9.31 8.90
N SER A 211 1.90 10.54 8.48
CA SER A 211 1.70 10.98 7.10
C SER A 211 2.55 10.18 6.11
N SER A 212 3.81 9.90 6.46
CA SER A 212 4.76 9.18 5.61
C SER A 212 4.37 7.71 5.49
N LEU A 213 3.89 7.10 6.57
CA LEU A 213 3.35 5.75 6.54
C LEU A 213 2.08 5.66 5.68
N SER A 214 1.21 6.67 5.70
CA SER A 214 0.04 6.72 4.81
C SER A 214 0.44 6.80 3.34
N ARG A 215 1.45 7.63 3.00
CA ARG A 215 1.99 7.71 1.62
C ARG A 215 2.62 6.39 1.20
N LEU A 216 3.47 5.80 2.05
CA LEU A 216 4.06 4.48 1.82
C LEU A 216 3.02 3.38 1.65
N LYS A 217 1.94 3.40 2.41
CA LYS A 217 0.82 2.47 2.22
C LYS A 217 0.16 2.65 0.85
N GLY A 218 -0.06 3.89 0.42
CA GLY A 218 -0.59 4.19 -0.91
C GLY A 218 0.34 3.67 -2.01
N LEU A 219 1.64 3.92 -1.90
CA LEU A 219 2.66 3.38 -2.81
C LEU A 219 2.66 1.84 -2.80
N ALA A 220 2.65 1.21 -1.63
CA ALA A 220 2.69 -0.25 -1.52
C ALA A 220 1.47 -0.93 -2.16
N LEU A 221 0.27 -0.35 -2.00
CA LEU A 221 -0.93 -0.85 -2.67
C LEU A 221 -0.83 -0.69 -4.19
N GLY A 222 -0.42 0.48 -4.68
CA GLY A 222 -0.25 0.72 -6.12
C GLY A 222 0.82 -0.16 -6.75
N LEU A 223 1.95 -0.38 -6.06
CA LEU A 223 2.99 -1.32 -6.47
C LEU A 223 2.45 -2.76 -6.53
N GLY A 224 1.63 -3.15 -5.55
CA GLY A 224 0.99 -4.47 -5.52
C GLY A 224 0.06 -4.70 -6.71
N GLU A 225 -0.85 -3.75 -6.98
CA GLU A 225 -1.77 -3.80 -8.13
C GLU A 225 -1.01 -3.85 -9.47
N GLU A 226 0.06 -3.05 -9.61
CA GLU A 226 0.90 -3.05 -10.81
C GLU A 226 1.62 -4.39 -11.01
N ILE A 227 2.15 -5.00 -9.94
CA ILE A 227 2.78 -6.32 -10.00
C ILE A 227 1.76 -7.40 -10.40
N GLU A 228 0.56 -7.39 -9.84
CA GLU A 228 -0.51 -8.32 -10.23
C GLU A 228 -0.88 -8.16 -11.70
N SER A 229 -1.07 -6.92 -12.18
CA SER A 229 -1.33 -6.63 -13.59
C SER A 229 -0.19 -7.08 -14.51
N GLN A 230 1.07 -6.91 -14.10
CA GLN A 230 2.23 -7.39 -14.85
C GLN A 230 2.32 -8.92 -14.87
N ASN A 231 1.99 -9.60 -13.78
CA ASN A 231 1.94 -11.06 -13.74
C ASN A 231 0.91 -11.62 -14.75
N ASP A 232 -0.27 -11.00 -14.85
CA ASP A 232 -1.26 -11.37 -15.86
C ASP A 232 -0.75 -11.14 -17.28
N LEU A 233 -0.04 -10.03 -17.52
CA LEU A 233 0.59 -9.73 -18.81
C LEU A 233 1.68 -10.76 -19.17
N ILE A 234 2.53 -11.14 -18.20
CA ILE A 234 3.53 -12.18 -18.37
C ILE A 234 2.86 -13.52 -18.72
N GLY A 235 1.75 -13.87 -18.06
CA GLY A 235 0.97 -15.07 -18.41
C GLY A 235 0.52 -15.09 -19.87
N ARG A 236 -0.03 -13.96 -20.37
CA ARG A 236 -0.41 -13.84 -21.79
C ARG A 236 0.80 -13.94 -22.73
N ILE A 237 1.91 -13.29 -22.38
CA ILE A 237 3.17 -13.35 -23.13
C ILE A 237 3.68 -14.79 -23.21
N HIS A 238 3.65 -15.51 -22.09
CA HIS A 238 4.07 -16.91 -22.02
C HIS A 238 3.23 -17.78 -22.98
N ASP A 239 1.89 -17.70 -22.89
CA ASP A 239 0.99 -18.45 -23.77
C ASP A 239 1.18 -18.13 -25.26
N LYS A 240 1.39 -16.85 -25.60
CA LYS A 240 1.67 -16.43 -26.98
C LYS A 240 3.02 -16.94 -27.46
N THR A 241 4.03 -16.93 -26.58
CA THR A 241 5.37 -17.44 -26.86
C THR A 241 5.33 -18.94 -27.16
N ASP A 242 4.67 -19.74 -26.32
CA ASP A 242 4.53 -21.19 -26.54
C ASP A 242 3.84 -21.51 -27.86
N ARG A 243 2.77 -20.78 -28.20
CA ARG A 243 2.08 -20.94 -29.49
C ARG A 243 2.98 -20.56 -30.66
N ALA A 244 3.73 -19.47 -30.55
CA ALA A 244 4.65 -19.03 -31.57
C ALA A 244 5.77 -20.07 -31.79
N ASP A 245 6.38 -20.57 -30.72
CA ASP A 245 7.44 -21.59 -30.79
C ASP A 245 6.95 -22.87 -31.46
N LEU A 246 5.80 -23.43 -31.02
CA LEU A 246 5.24 -24.63 -31.64
C LEU A 246 4.95 -24.45 -33.14
N ASN A 247 4.45 -23.27 -33.54
CA ASN A 247 4.18 -22.95 -34.94
C ASN A 247 5.46 -22.79 -35.75
N ILE A 248 6.47 -22.09 -35.21
CA ILE A 248 7.79 -21.94 -35.83
C ILE A 248 8.42 -23.30 -36.06
N GLN A 249 8.47 -24.16 -35.03
CA GLN A 249 9.04 -25.51 -35.15
C GLN A 249 8.32 -26.34 -36.22
N ARG A 250 6.98 -26.27 -36.26
CA ARG A 250 6.19 -26.97 -37.29
C ARG A 250 6.54 -26.45 -38.69
N GLN A 251 6.53 -25.14 -38.90
CA GLN A 251 6.84 -24.52 -40.19
C GLN A 251 8.27 -24.80 -40.64
N ASN A 252 9.23 -24.76 -39.72
CA ASN A 252 10.62 -25.09 -40.00
C ASN A 252 10.77 -26.55 -40.47
N ARG A 253 10.10 -27.51 -39.82
CA ARG A 253 10.06 -28.91 -40.28
C ARG A 253 9.43 -29.05 -41.67
N GLU A 254 8.35 -28.33 -41.96
CA GLU A 254 7.70 -28.36 -43.27
C GLU A 254 8.59 -27.76 -44.37
N MET A 255 9.20 -26.60 -44.10
CA MET A 255 10.10 -25.93 -45.03
C MET A 255 11.31 -26.82 -45.35
N ASN A 256 11.92 -27.44 -44.35
CA ASN A 256 13.01 -28.39 -44.55
C ASN A 256 12.62 -29.61 -45.41
N ARG A 257 11.36 -30.08 -45.31
CA ARG A 257 10.86 -31.16 -46.18
C ARG A 257 10.68 -30.73 -47.63
N ILE A 258 10.33 -29.47 -47.86
CA ILE A 258 10.20 -28.90 -49.20
C ILE A 258 11.59 -28.72 -49.82
N LEU A 259 12.56 -28.22 -49.05
CA LEU A 259 13.93 -27.94 -49.54
C LEU A 259 14.80 -29.18 -49.75
N LYS A 260 14.51 -30.30 -49.06
CA LYS A 260 15.27 -31.56 -49.19
C LYS A 260 14.84 -32.43 -50.39
N LYS A 261 13.89 -31.99 -51.22
CA LYS A 261 13.48 -32.66 -52.47
C LYS A 261 13.90 -31.85 -53.67
#